data_AF-A0A349ECK0-F1
#
_entry.id   AF-A0A349ECK0-F1
#
_cell.length_a   1.000
_cell.length_b   1.000
_cell.length_c   1.000
_cell.angle_alpha   90.00
_cell.angle_beta   90.00
_cell.angle_gamma   90.00
#
_symmetry.space_group_name_H-M   'P 1'
#
loop_
_entity.id
_entity.type
_entity.pdbx_description
1 polymer ?
#
loop_
_entity_poly.entity_id
_entity_poly.type
_entity_poly.pdbx_seq_one_letter_code
_entity_poly.pdbx_strand_id
1 'polypeptide(L)' 'MKTRVVWLEDMTYVAQSPSGHAVVMDGPPELGGHNLGP' A
#
# COMPACT_ATOMS: atom_id res chain seq x y z
N MET A 1 -3.02 -6.18 -17.21
CA MET A 1 -3.90 -5.53 -16.21
C MET A 1 -3.16 -4.29 -15.70
N LYS A 2 -3.81 -3.11 -15.61
CA LYS A 2 -3.19 -1.88 -15.11
C LYS A 2 -3.82 -1.52 -13.76
N THR A 3 -3.01 -1.27 -12.74
CA THR A 3 -3.42 -0.89 -11.37
C THR A 3 -2.92 0.52 -11.09
N ARG A 4 -3.64 1.25 -10.23
CA ARG A 4 -3.17 2.53 -9.70
C ARG A 4 -2.53 2.29 -8.33
N VAL A 5 -1.29 2.73 -8.17
CA VAL A 5 -0.61 2.74 -6.88
C VAL A 5 -0.52 4.17 -6.40
N VAL A 6 -0.92 4.40 -5.15
CA VAL A 6 -0.82 5.69 -4.47
C VAL A 6 0.01 5.50 -3.23
N TRP A 7 1.03 6.34 -3.08
CA TRP A 7 1.74 6.51 -1.82
C TRP A 7 0.93 7.42 -0.91
N LEU A 8 0.69 7.00 0.32
CA LEU A 8 -0.05 7.80 1.29
C LEU A 8 0.92 8.65 2.11
N GLU A 9 1.74 7.99 2.90
CA GLU A 9 2.75 8.57 3.79
C GLU A 9 3.70 7.45 4.22
N ASP A 10 4.85 7.82 4.80
CA ASP A 10 5.82 6.87 5.36
C ASP A 10 6.14 5.72 4.38
N MET A 11 6.08 4.47 4.83
CA MET A 11 6.21 3.28 3.99
C MET A 11 4.86 2.66 3.60
N THR A 12 3.77 3.42 3.63
CA THR A 12 2.40 2.94 3.34
C THR A 12 1.94 3.29 1.92
N TYR A 13 1.44 2.27 1.21
CA TYR A 13 0.94 2.37 -0.16
C TYR A 13 -0.42 1.68 -0.30
N VAL A 14 -1.24 2.18 -1.22
CA VAL A 14 -2.48 1.52 -1.62
C VAL A 14 -2.44 1.23 -3.12
N ALA A 15 -2.60 -0.04 -3.46
CA ALA A 15 -2.81 -0.49 -4.84
C ALA A 15 -4.28 -0.77 -5.07
N GLN A 16 -4.90 -0.07 -6.03
CA GLN A 16 -6.28 -0.31 -6.43
C GLN A 16 -6.36 -0.81 -7.88
N SER A 17 -7.03 -1.94 -8.04
CA SER A 17 -7.36 -2.50 -9.35
C SER A 17 -8.57 -1.79 -9.98
N PRO A 18 -8.75 -1.88 -11.31
CA PRO A 18 -9.90 -1.26 -11.98
C PRO A 18 -11.27 -1.83 -11.56
N SER A 19 -11.31 -3.04 -10.99
CA SER A 19 -12.54 -3.64 -10.48
C SER A 19 -12.91 -3.15 -9.07
N GLY A 20 -12.10 -2.28 -8.47
CA GLY A 20 -12.34 -1.70 -7.15
C GLY A 20 -11.67 -2.43 -5.98
N HIS A 21 -11.09 -3.61 -6.21
CA HIS A 21 -10.31 -4.30 -5.16
C HIS A 21 -9.03 -3.53 -4.85
N ALA A 22 -8.73 -3.38 -3.56
CA ALA A 22 -7.56 -2.67 -3.07
C ALA A 22 -6.73 -3.52 -2.10
N VAL A 23 -5.42 -3.28 -2.09
CA VAL A 23 -4.45 -3.86 -1.14
C VAL A 23 -3.66 -2.72 -0.52
N VAL A 24 -3.55 -2.72 0.80
CA VAL A 24 -2.61 -1.87 1.55
C VAL A 24 -1.29 -2.62 1.64
N MET A 25 -0.19 -1.95 1.31
CA MET A 25 1.16 -2.48 1.46
C MET A 25 1.92 -1.53 2.38
N ASP A 26 2.49 -2.06 3.44
CA ASP A 26 3.14 -1.23 4.45
C ASP A 26 4.28 -1.99 5.12
N GLY A 27 5.41 -1.30 5.29
CA GLY A 27 6.62 -1.90 5.82
C GLY A 27 6.62 -2.04 7.34
N PRO A 28 7.66 -2.68 7.90
CA PRO A 28 7.83 -2.76 9.33
C PRO A 28 8.34 -1.43 9.94
N PRO A 29 8.07 -1.16 11.24
CA PRO A 29 8.44 0.08 11.92
C PRO A 29 9.92 0.44 11.85
N GLU A 30 10.82 -0.55 11.87
CA GLU A 30 12.27 -0.31 11.75
C GLU A 30 12.68 0.27 10.39
N LEU A 31 11.82 0.17 9.38
CA LEU A 31 12.00 0.77 8.05
C LEU A 31 11.11 2.01 7.85
N GLY A 32 10.42 2.48 8.88
CA GLY A 32 9.51 3.62 8.81
C GLY A 32 8.12 3.26 8.27
N GLY A 33 7.63 2.04 8.50
CA GLY A 33 6.24 1.67 8.25
C GLY A 33 5.46 1.40 9.53
N HIS A 34 4.23 0.90 9.40
CA HIS A 34 3.28 0.71 10.49
C HIS A 34 2.83 -0.76 10.66
N ASN A 35 3.40 -1.73 9.91
CA ASN A 35 2.96 -3.13 9.87
C ASN A 35 1.46 -3.31 9.54
N LEU A 36 0.90 -2.46 8.68
CA LEU A 36 -0.53 -2.50 8.31
C LEU A 36 -0.85 -3.36 7.08
N GLY A 37 0.16 -3.66 6.27
CA GLY A 37 0.05 -4.44 5.05
C GLY A 37 0.52 -5.87 5.22
N PRO A 38 0.25 -6.74 4.22
CA PRO A 38 0.96 -8.00 4.07
C PRO A 38 2.43 -7.77 3.68
#